data_AF-A0A6J1HX85-F1
#
_entry.id   AF-A0A6J1HX85-F1
#
_cell.length_a   1.000
_cell.length_b   1.000
_cell.length_c   1.000
_cell.angle_alpha   90.00
_cell.angle_beta   90.00
_cell.angle_gamma   90.00
#
_symmetry.space_group_name_H-M   'P 1'
#
loop_
_entity.id
_entity.type
_entity.pdbx_description
1 polymer ?
#
loop_
_entity_poly.entity_id
_entity_poly.type
_entity_poly.pdbx_seq_one_letter_code
_entity_poly.pdbx_strand_id
1 'polypeptide(L)'
;MSFLATTPSSTILSPPYTLLGSGGKVSYLRLGRVEGYRRVTMRGGSENRKPLQKGRNLSIEAIQAVQSLKRAKKDLQQLDRVYDSKIRRLLKFDMMAVLRELLRQNECSLALKVFEDVRKEDWYKPQVSLYADIVSVLASNGLFEQVQIIHSYLKAETDLAPEIEGFNNLLKALVSYNLGELAMESYYLMKEVGCEPDKASFRIVIKGLESTRESVDLRPVKKDAQELYGESLEFLEEEDEAATGISTH
;
A
#
# COMPACT_ATOMS: atom_id res chain seq x y z
N MET A 1 -38.21 49.41 25.70
CA MET A 1 -38.73 48.27 26.47
C MET A 1 -37.56 47.35 26.76
N SER A 2 -37.06 47.45 27.98
CA SER A 2 -36.03 46.65 28.62
C SER A 2 -36.68 45.45 29.30
N PHE A 3 -36.10 44.25 29.18
CA PHE A 3 -36.10 43.26 30.27
C PHE A 3 -34.79 42.47 30.24
N LEU A 4 -34.17 42.46 31.41
CA LEU A 4 -32.92 41.84 31.83
C LEU A 4 -33.17 40.40 32.32
N ALA A 5 -32.03 39.74 32.63
CA ALA A 5 -31.85 38.69 33.65
C ALA A 5 -32.08 37.24 33.19
N THR A 6 -31.28 36.23 33.56
CA THR A 6 -30.08 36.10 34.40
C THR A 6 -29.57 34.65 34.26
N THR A 7 -28.25 34.45 34.36
CA THR A 7 -27.57 33.13 34.45
C THR A 7 -27.80 32.47 35.81
N PRO A 8 -27.48 31.17 35.95
CA PRO A 8 -26.50 30.87 36.99
C PRO A 8 -25.41 29.89 36.57
N SER A 9 -24.30 30.05 37.29
CA SER A 9 -23.01 29.38 37.19
C SER A 9 -22.93 28.18 38.16
N SER A 10 -21.78 27.50 38.10
CA SER A 10 -21.23 26.57 39.11
C SER A 10 -21.68 25.09 38.95
N THR A 11 -20.89 24.03 39.12
CA THR A 11 -19.56 23.83 39.75
C THR A 11 -18.97 22.51 39.23
N ILE A 12 -17.66 22.48 39.00
CA ILE A 12 -16.85 21.26 38.84
C ILE A 12 -16.73 20.58 40.21
N LEU A 13 -17.11 19.31 40.33
CA LEU A 13 -16.74 18.49 41.49
C LEU A 13 -16.28 17.11 41.02
N SER A 14 -14.97 16.92 41.05
CA SER A 14 -14.28 15.63 40.98
C SER A 14 -14.62 14.78 42.21
N PRO A 15 -14.85 13.46 42.07
CA PRO A 15 -14.91 12.56 43.22
C PRO A 15 -13.48 12.24 43.71
N PRO A 16 -13.27 12.16 45.03
CA PRO A 16 -11.95 11.97 45.60
C PRO A 16 -11.68 10.53 46.05
N TYR A 17 -10.37 10.26 46.23
CA TYR A 17 -9.72 9.23 47.04
C TYR A 17 -9.51 7.80 46.54
N THR A 18 -8.26 7.39 46.74
CA THR A 18 -7.65 6.10 46.47
C THR A 18 -7.45 5.32 47.78
N LEU A 19 -7.40 3.98 47.66
CA LEU A 19 -6.85 2.95 48.59
C LEU A 19 -7.72 2.63 49.82
N LEU A 20 -7.90 1.39 50.30
CA LEU A 20 -6.99 0.27 50.48
C LEU A 20 -7.78 -0.96 50.99
N GLY A 21 -7.28 -2.20 50.83
CA GLY A 21 -7.38 -3.23 51.89
C GLY A 21 -8.43 -4.36 51.78
N SER A 22 -7.95 -5.55 51.36
CA SER A 22 -8.05 -6.85 52.07
C SER A 22 -9.32 -7.20 52.89
N GLY A 23 -9.99 -8.29 52.48
CA GLY A 23 -10.37 -9.36 53.41
C GLY A 23 -11.87 -9.58 53.64
N GLY A 24 -12.36 -10.73 53.14
CA GLY A 24 -13.28 -11.57 53.92
C GLY A 24 -14.80 -11.41 53.73
N LYS A 25 -15.37 -12.45 53.12
CA LYS A 25 -16.70 -13.05 53.37
C LYS A 25 -17.94 -12.20 53.02
N VAL A 26 -18.52 -12.50 51.85
CA VAL A 26 -19.96 -12.30 51.62
C VAL A 26 -20.64 -13.67 51.58
N SER A 27 -21.59 -13.83 52.48
CA SER A 27 -22.47 -14.98 52.70
C SER A 27 -23.47 -15.14 51.56
N TYR A 28 -23.58 -16.35 51.01
CA TYR A 28 -24.61 -16.68 50.04
C TYR A 28 -25.93 -17.04 50.74
N LEU A 29 -27.02 -16.44 50.25
CA LEU A 29 -28.39 -16.78 50.60
C LEU A 29 -28.74 -18.22 50.16
N ARG A 30 -29.55 -18.85 51.00
CA ARG A 30 -29.95 -20.26 50.98
C ARG A 30 -30.70 -20.66 49.71
N LEU A 31 -30.30 -21.80 49.14
CA LEU A 31 -30.82 -22.45 47.95
C LEU A 31 -32.31 -22.83 48.07
N GLY A 32 -33.15 -22.33 47.16
CA GLY A 32 -34.44 -22.94 46.79
C GLY A 32 -34.27 -23.73 45.49
N ARG A 33 -34.67 -25.01 45.49
CA ARG A 33 -34.66 -25.88 44.31
C ARG A 33 -35.57 -25.32 43.23
N VAL A 34 -35.00 -25.04 42.05
CA VAL A 34 -35.75 -24.99 40.79
C VAL A 34 -35.02 -25.84 39.77
N GLU A 35 -35.78 -26.73 39.14
CA GLU A 35 -35.35 -27.75 38.20
C GLU A 35 -34.68 -27.18 36.94
N GLY A 36 -33.64 -27.89 36.48
CA GLY A 36 -33.48 -28.19 35.06
C GLY A 36 -33.18 -27.06 34.09
N TYR A 37 -32.08 -26.32 34.29
CA TYR A 37 -31.38 -25.68 33.17
C TYR A 37 -29.96 -26.22 33.08
N ARG A 38 -29.62 -26.90 31.97
CA ARG A 38 -28.22 -27.22 31.62
C ARG A 38 -27.48 -25.90 31.49
N ARG A 39 -26.65 -25.58 32.48
CA ARG A 39 -25.66 -24.51 32.38
C ARG A 39 -24.60 -24.95 31.36
N VAL A 40 -24.72 -24.49 30.13
CA VAL A 40 -23.62 -24.57 29.16
C VAL A 40 -22.55 -23.60 29.65
N THR A 41 -21.53 -24.12 30.32
CA THR A 41 -20.31 -23.36 30.55
C THR A 41 -19.60 -23.25 29.21
N MET A 42 -19.63 -22.05 28.63
CA MET A 42 -18.72 -21.72 27.54
C MET A 42 -17.31 -21.85 28.08
N ARG A 43 -16.59 -22.91 27.69
CA ARG A 43 -15.17 -23.01 27.95
C ARG A 43 -14.52 -21.83 27.24
N GLY A 44 -14.00 -20.88 28.00
CA GLY A 44 -13.46 -19.62 27.49
C GLY A 44 -12.31 -19.88 26.50
N GLY A 45 -12.65 -20.00 25.21
CA GLY A 45 -11.68 -19.91 24.11
C GLY A 45 -11.26 -18.46 23.83
N SER A 46 -11.61 -17.52 24.71
CA SER A 46 -11.22 -16.11 24.62
C SER A 46 -9.77 -15.87 25.05
N GLU A 47 -9.17 -16.76 25.85
CA GLU A 47 -7.82 -16.57 26.39
C GLU A 47 -6.71 -17.09 25.46
N ASN A 48 -7.05 -17.79 24.37
CA ASN A 48 -6.10 -18.28 23.36
C ASN A 48 -6.32 -17.71 21.97
N ARG A 49 -7.06 -16.60 21.85
CA ARG A 49 -7.02 -15.83 20.61
C ARG A 49 -5.63 -15.22 20.52
N LYS A 50 -4.78 -15.84 19.70
CA LYS A 50 -3.59 -15.17 19.15
C LYS A 50 -4.02 -13.75 18.77
N PRO A 51 -3.24 -12.70 19.10
CA PRO A 51 -3.58 -11.35 18.69
C PRO A 51 -3.91 -11.40 17.19
N LEU A 52 -5.05 -10.80 16.80
CA LEU A 52 -5.40 -10.65 15.40
C LEU A 52 -4.16 -10.10 14.70
N GLN A 53 -3.56 -10.91 13.81
CA GLN A 53 -2.30 -10.55 13.19
C GLN A 53 -2.49 -9.19 12.53
N LYS A 54 -1.74 -8.20 13.00
CA LYS A 54 -1.78 -6.85 12.47
C LYS A 54 -0.95 -6.87 11.18
N GLY A 55 -1.58 -7.30 10.09
CA GLY A 55 -0.95 -7.42 8.78
C GLY A 55 -1.96 -7.86 7.72
N ARG A 56 -2.35 -6.91 6.85
CA ARG A 56 -3.11 -7.08 5.59
C ARG A 56 -4.08 -8.28 5.60
N ASN A 57 -5.22 -8.10 6.27
CA ASN A 57 -6.29 -9.10 6.29
C ASN A 57 -7.01 -9.10 4.94
N LEU A 58 -6.55 -9.93 4.00
CA LEU A 58 -7.34 -10.29 2.82
C LEU A 58 -8.69 -10.85 3.30
N SER A 59 -9.78 -10.44 2.66
CA SER A 59 -11.07 -11.09 2.90
C SER A 59 -11.01 -12.56 2.48
N ILE A 60 -11.93 -13.36 3.02
CA ILE A 60 -12.06 -14.77 2.61
C ILE A 60 -12.32 -14.85 1.10
N GLU A 61 -13.09 -13.92 0.55
CA GLU A 61 -13.41 -13.85 -0.87
C GLU A 61 -12.16 -13.57 -1.71
N ALA A 62 -11.34 -12.59 -1.32
CA ALA A 62 -10.08 -12.28 -1.99
C ALA A 62 -9.10 -13.48 -1.94
N ILE A 63 -8.99 -14.16 -0.80
CA ILE A 63 -8.16 -15.37 -0.67
C ILE A 63 -8.65 -16.47 -1.62
N GLN A 64 -9.95 -16.74 -1.63
CA GLN A 64 -10.54 -17.76 -2.49
C GLN A 64 -10.38 -17.40 -3.98
N ALA A 65 -10.51 -16.13 -4.34
CA ALA A 65 -10.30 -15.63 -5.69
C ALA A 65 -8.86 -15.88 -6.17
N VAL A 66 -7.86 -15.45 -5.39
CA VAL A 66 -6.43 -15.68 -5.71
C VAL A 66 -6.15 -17.18 -5.88
N GLN A 67 -6.61 -18.01 -4.94
CA GLN A 67 -6.39 -19.45 -5.01
C GLN A 67 -7.06 -20.09 -6.24
N SER A 68 -8.26 -19.65 -6.60
CA SER A 68 -9.00 -20.19 -7.74
C SER A 68 -8.33 -19.82 -9.07
N LEU A 69 -7.89 -18.56 -9.21
CA LEU A 69 -7.13 -18.12 -10.39
C LEU A 69 -5.85 -18.94 -10.56
N LYS A 70 -5.09 -19.14 -9.48
CA LYS A 70 -3.84 -19.90 -9.52
C LYS A 70 -4.04 -21.37 -9.89
N ARG A 71 -5.14 -21.99 -9.47
CA ARG A 71 -5.48 -23.37 -9.85
C ARG A 71 -5.83 -23.49 -11.33
N ALA A 72 -6.53 -22.49 -11.87
CA ALA A 72 -6.99 -22.48 -13.25
C ALA A 72 -5.94 -21.97 -14.26
N LYS A 73 -4.80 -21.41 -13.81
CA LYS A 73 -3.84 -20.71 -14.68
C LYS A 73 -3.25 -21.52 -15.85
N LYS A 74 -3.34 -22.85 -15.82
CA LYS A 74 -2.84 -23.73 -16.89
C LYS A 74 -3.87 -24.02 -17.99
N ASP A 75 -5.16 -23.77 -17.73
CA ASP A 75 -6.26 -24.02 -18.67
C ASP A 75 -6.99 -22.69 -18.90
N LEU A 76 -6.87 -22.14 -20.11
CA LEU A 76 -7.45 -20.86 -20.46
C LEU A 76 -8.98 -20.83 -20.34
N GLN A 77 -9.67 -21.90 -20.74
CA GLN A 77 -11.13 -21.95 -20.63
C GLN A 77 -11.57 -22.01 -19.17
N GLN A 78 -10.86 -22.79 -18.35
CA GLN A 78 -11.13 -22.84 -16.92
C GLN A 78 -10.83 -21.49 -16.26
N LEU A 79 -9.72 -20.85 -16.66
CA LEU A 79 -9.32 -19.55 -16.15
C LEU A 79 -10.38 -18.48 -16.44
N ASP A 80 -10.87 -18.41 -17.68
CA ASP A 80 -11.91 -17.45 -18.06
C ASP A 80 -13.21 -17.67 -17.27
N ARG A 81 -13.65 -18.93 -17.10
CA ARG A 81 -14.81 -19.26 -16.27
C ARG A 81 -14.63 -18.83 -14.81
N VAL A 82 -13.47 -19.09 -14.22
CA VAL A 82 -13.16 -18.66 -12.84
C VAL A 82 -13.14 -17.15 -12.77
N TYR A 83 -12.53 -16.51 -13.74
CA TYR A 83 -12.37 -15.07 -13.79
C TYR A 83 -13.73 -14.35 -13.86
N ASP A 84 -14.61 -14.76 -14.78
CA ASP A 84 -15.95 -14.18 -14.92
C ASP A 84 -16.84 -14.43 -13.70
N SER A 85 -16.69 -15.59 -13.06
CA SER A 85 -17.53 -15.95 -11.91
C SER A 85 -17.05 -15.39 -10.57
N LYS A 86 -15.75 -15.15 -10.41
CA LYS A 86 -15.12 -14.79 -9.14
C LYS A 86 -14.48 -13.41 -9.11
N ILE A 87 -13.93 -12.89 -10.21
CA ILE A 87 -13.19 -11.62 -10.20
C ILE A 87 -14.09 -10.45 -10.56
N ARG A 88 -14.88 -10.56 -11.64
CA ARG A 88 -15.79 -9.48 -12.10
C ARG A 88 -16.88 -9.09 -11.09
N ARG A 89 -17.06 -9.86 -10.02
CA ARG A 89 -18.05 -9.61 -8.97
C ARG A 89 -17.44 -9.07 -7.69
N LEU A 90 -16.11 -8.96 -7.62
CA LEU A 90 -15.43 -8.48 -6.42
C LEU A 90 -15.70 -6.99 -6.23
N LEU A 91 -15.84 -6.60 -4.97
CA LEU A 91 -15.85 -5.20 -4.59
C LEU A 91 -14.44 -4.61 -4.76
N LYS A 92 -14.38 -3.27 -4.91
CA LYS A 92 -13.13 -2.50 -5.02
C LYS A 92 -12.03 -2.97 -4.07
N PHE A 93 -12.33 -3.11 -2.77
CA PHE A 93 -11.34 -3.49 -1.77
C PHE A 93 -10.75 -4.88 -2.03
N ASP A 94 -11.60 -5.85 -2.38
CA ASP A 94 -11.18 -7.22 -2.64
C ASP A 94 -10.44 -7.35 -3.96
N MET A 95 -10.91 -6.68 -5.02
CA MET A 95 -10.23 -6.69 -6.31
C MET A 95 -8.82 -6.09 -6.22
N MET A 96 -8.69 -4.96 -5.51
CA MET A 96 -7.38 -4.36 -5.23
C MET A 96 -6.50 -5.24 -4.33
N ALA A 97 -7.08 -5.96 -3.37
CA ALA A 97 -6.34 -6.87 -2.52
C ALA A 97 -5.85 -8.11 -3.29
N VAL A 98 -6.68 -8.65 -4.19
CA VAL A 98 -6.31 -9.71 -5.13
C VAL A 98 -5.15 -9.27 -6.02
N LEU A 99 -5.24 -8.08 -6.63
CA LEU A 99 -4.16 -7.55 -7.48
C LEU A 99 -2.83 -7.46 -6.70
N ARG A 100 -2.85 -6.82 -5.53
CA ARG A 100 -1.64 -6.68 -4.70
C ARG A 100 -1.09 -8.02 -4.23
N GLU A 101 -1.95 -8.99 -3.91
CA GLU A 101 -1.49 -10.32 -3.50
C GLU A 101 -0.90 -11.12 -4.67
N LEU A 102 -1.44 -10.98 -5.88
CA LEU A 102 -0.86 -11.59 -7.09
C LEU A 102 0.51 -10.99 -7.42
N LEU A 103 0.65 -9.67 -7.33
CA LEU A 103 1.94 -8.98 -7.48
C LEU A 103 2.96 -9.47 -6.45
N ARG A 104 2.57 -9.54 -5.17
CA ARG A 104 3.43 -10.05 -4.08
C ARG A 104 3.88 -11.50 -4.32
N GLN A 105 3.06 -12.30 -4.98
CA GLN A 105 3.35 -13.70 -5.31
C GLN A 105 4.09 -13.87 -6.66
N ASN A 106 4.46 -12.78 -7.35
CA ASN A 106 5.04 -12.80 -8.69
C ASN A 106 4.17 -13.51 -9.75
N GLU A 107 2.85 -13.58 -9.55
CA GLU A 107 1.93 -14.16 -10.53
C GLU A 107 1.60 -13.10 -11.62
N CYS A 108 2.63 -12.71 -12.39
CA CYS A 108 2.63 -11.55 -13.29
C CYS A 108 1.47 -11.56 -14.30
N SER A 109 1.24 -12.68 -14.99
CA SER A 109 0.19 -12.78 -16.00
C SER A 109 -1.22 -12.61 -15.40
N LEU A 110 -1.44 -13.14 -14.19
CA LEU A 110 -2.71 -12.98 -13.49
C LEU A 110 -2.88 -11.55 -12.97
N ALA A 111 -1.82 -10.96 -12.42
CA ALA A 111 -1.83 -9.57 -11.95
C ALA A 111 -2.15 -8.60 -13.09
N LEU A 112 -1.53 -8.77 -14.27
CA LEU A 112 -1.82 -7.97 -15.47
C LEU A 112 -3.27 -8.10 -15.91
N LYS A 113 -3.82 -9.33 -15.93
CA LYS A 113 -5.22 -9.56 -16.30
C LYS A 113 -6.19 -8.88 -15.33
N VAL A 114 -5.92 -8.93 -14.02
CA VAL A 114 -6.74 -8.23 -13.01
C VAL A 114 -6.59 -6.72 -13.16
N PHE A 115 -5.38 -6.21 -13.39
CA PHE A 115 -5.12 -4.79 -13.53
C PHE A 115 -5.83 -4.17 -14.74
N GLU A 116 -5.85 -4.89 -15.87
CA GLU A 116 -6.60 -4.52 -17.08
C GLU A 116 -8.09 -4.27 -16.79
N ASP A 117 -8.72 -5.08 -15.92
CA ASP A 117 -10.10 -4.85 -15.52
C ASP A 117 -10.22 -3.78 -14.44
N VAL A 118 -9.28 -3.69 -13.49
CA VAL A 118 -9.25 -2.58 -12.50
C VAL A 118 -9.30 -1.23 -13.20
N ARG A 119 -8.60 -1.06 -14.33
CA ARG A 119 -8.61 0.19 -15.12
C ARG A 119 -9.95 0.49 -15.80
N LYS A 120 -10.82 -0.50 -15.96
CA LYS A 120 -12.15 -0.36 -16.58
C LYS A 120 -13.26 -0.07 -15.58
N GLU A 121 -12.96 -0.19 -14.29
CA GLU A 121 -13.94 0.02 -13.22
C GLU A 121 -14.19 1.50 -12.96
N ASP A 122 -15.45 1.89 -12.73
CA ASP A 122 -15.83 3.30 -12.51
C ASP A 122 -15.16 3.92 -11.27
N TRP A 123 -14.77 3.10 -10.29
CA TRP A 123 -14.12 3.54 -9.06
C TRP A 123 -12.60 3.65 -9.17
N TYR A 124 -12.04 3.31 -10.34
CA TYR A 124 -10.63 3.39 -10.64
C TYR A 124 -10.14 4.84 -10.54
N LYS A 125 -9.00 5.00 -9.88
CA LYS A 125 -8.24 6.25 -9.88
C LYS A 125 -6.78 5.88 -10.08
N PRO A 126 -6.09 6.44 -11.06
CA PRO A 126 -4.69 6.11 -11.32
C PRO A 126 -3.81 6.54 -10.14
N GLN A 127 -2.86 5.69 -9.77
CA GLN A 127 -1.91 5.91 -8.67
C GLN A 127 -0.52 5.52 -9.14
N VAL A 128 0.44 6.43 -9.07
CA VAL A 128 1.81 6.17 -9.54
C VAL A 128 2.43 5.03 -8.75
N SER A 129 2.17 4.93 -7.45
CA SER A 129 2.64 3.82 -6.61
C SER A 129 2.16 2.45 -7.08
N LEU A 130 0.91 2.33 -7.55
CA LEU A 130 0.41 1.06 -8.10
C LEU A 130 1.14 0.69 -9.38
N TYR A 131 1.37 1.65 -10.27
CA TYR A 131 2.16 1.45 -11.48
C TYR A 131 3.61 1.08 -11.15
N ALA A 132 4.23 1.73 -10.17
CA ALA A 132 5.57 1.42 -9.68
C ALA A 132 5.67 -0.02 -9.16
N ASP A 133 4.70 -0.48 -8.35
CA ASP A 133 4.62 -1.86 -7.85
C ASP A 133 4.57 -2.87 -9.02
N ILE A 134 3.71 -2.61 -10.02
CA ILE A 134 3.56 -3.48 -11.19
C ILE A 134 4.86 -3.50 -12.01
N VAL A 135 5.43 -2.33 -12.32
CA VAL A 135 6.68 -2.20 -13.08
C VAL A 135 7.82 -2.91 -12.37
N SER A 136 7.96 -2.73 -11.05
CA SER A 136 9.00 -3.40 -10.28
C SER A 136 8.88 -4.93 -10.35
N VAL A 137 7.67 -5.47 -10.21
CA VAL A 137 7.44 -6.92 -10.30
C VAL A 137 7.75 -7.43 -11.72
N LEU A 138 7.23 -6.77 -12.76
CA LEU A 138 7.46 -7.20 -14.14
C LEU A 138 8.94 -7.13 -14.55
N ALA A 139 9.61 -6.02 -14.24
CA ALA A 139 11.02 -5.82 -14.57
C ALA A 139 11.91 -6.84 -13.83
N SER A 140 11.60 -7.14 -12.56
CA SER A 140 12.32 -8.19 -11.80
C SER A 140 12.19 -9.59 -12.39
N ASN A 141 11.12 -9.84 -13.15
CA ASN A 141 10.88 -11.10 -13.86
C ASN A 141 11.35 -11.04 -15.33
N GLY A 142 12.02 -9.96 -15.77
CA GLY A 142 12.52 -9.79 -17.13
C GLY A 142 11.43 -9.52 -18.18
N LEU A 143 10.22 -9.16 -17.76
CA LEU A 143 9.05 -8.95 -18.62
C LEU A 143 9.03 -7.51 -19.18
N PHE A 144 10.09 -7.12 -19.88
CA PHE A 144 10.33 -5.72 -20.28
C PHE A 144 9.32 -5.18 -21.31
N GLU A 145 8.82 -6.03 -22.21
CA GLU A 145 7.75 -5.64 -23.13
C GLU A 145 6.48 -5.26 -22.37
N GLN A 146 6.14 -6.01 -21.32
CA GLN A 146 4.99 -5.69 -20.48
C GLN A 146 5.24 -4.44 -19.63
N VAL A 147 6.49 -4.18 -19.22
CA VAL A 147 6.86 -2.90 -18.57
C VAL A 147 6.60 -1.72 -19.49
N GLN A 148 6.97 -1.80 -20.78
CA GLN A 148 6.68 -0.74 -21.76
C GLN A 148 5.18 -0.51 -21.92
N ILE A 149 4.37 -1.57 -21.99
CA ILE A 149 2.91 -1.46 -22.07
C ILE A 149 2.35 -0.76 -20.83
N ILE A 150 2.75 -1.19 -19.62
CA ILE A 150 2.28 -0.59 -18.37
C ILE A 150 2.72 0.87 -18.24
N HIS A 151 3.92 1.21 -18.68
CA HIS A 151 4.40 2.59 -18.72
C HIS A 151 3.60 3.44 -19.72
N SER A 152 3.25 2.90 -20.90
CA SER A 152 2.37 3.58 -21.85
C SER A 152 0.98 3.85 -21.28
N TYR A 153 0.45 2.92 -20.47
CA TYR A 153 -0.80 3.10 -19.76
C TYR A 153 -0.71 4.23 -18.73
N LEU A 154 0.37 4.29 -17.95
CA LEU A 154 0.61 5.38 -17.00
C LEU A 154 0.62 6.76 -17.69
N LYS A 155 1.31 6.88 -18.83
CA LYS A 155 1.38 8.13 -19.61
C LYS A 155 0.03 8.55 -20.19
N ALA A 156 -0.89 7.61 -20.39
CA ALA A 156 -2.21 7.88 -20.96
C ALA A 156 -3.26 8.24 -19.89
N GLU A 157 -2.92 8.20 -18.60
CA GLU A 157 -3.84 8.58 -17.52
C GLU A 157 -4.07 10.10 -17.49
N THR A 158 -5.32 10.53 -17.29
CA THR A 158 -5.72 11.95 -17.37
C THR A 158 -5.80 12.65 -16.02
N ASP A 159 -6.05 11.91 -14.93
CA ASP A 159 -6.20 12.44 -13.56
C ASP A 159 -5.11 11.88 -12.61
N LEU A 160 -3.87 11.80 -13.09
CA LEU A 160 -2.76 11.25 -12.32
C LEU A 160 -2.34 12.21 -11.20
N ALA A 161 -2.42 11.74 -9.95
CA ALA A 161 -2.05 12.56 -8.79
C ALA A 161 -0.52 12.72 -8.67
N PRO A 162 -0.02 13.90 -8.21
CA PRO A 162 1.41 14.13 -7.97
C PRO A 162 1.87 13.36 -6.73
N GLU A 163 2.36 12.14 -6.94
CA GLU A 163 2.79 11.22 -5.89
C GLU A 163 4.32 11.06 -5.89
N ILE A 164 5.03 11.90 -5.13
CA ILE A 164 6.51 11.94 -5.08
C ILE A 164 7.12 10.56 -4.78
N GLU A 165 6.62 9.88 -3.75
CA GLU A 165 7.04 8.54 -3.36
C GLU A 165 6.76 7.50 -4.47
N GLY A 166 5.64 7.64 -5.17
CA GLY A 166 5.27 6.77 -6.28
C GLY A 166 6.24 6.92 -7.45
N PHE A 167 6.57 8.17 -7.83
CA PHE A 167 7.56 8.45 -8.87
C PHE A 167 8.95 8.00 -8.47
N ASN A 168 9.39 8.26 -7.23
CA ASN A 168 10.69 7.81 -6.75
C ASN A 168 10.81 6.28 -6.81
N ASN A 169 9.76 5.54 -6.43
CA ASN A 169 9.74 4.08 -6.55
C ASN A 169 9.76 3.61 -8.02
N LEU A 170 9.00 4.27 -8.91
CA LEU A 170 9.00 3.97 -10.34
C LEU A 170 10.39 4.20 -10.97
N LEU A 171 10.99 5.36 -10.72
CA LEU A 171 12.32 5.73 -11.20
C LEU A 171 13.37 4.73 -10.72
N LYS A 172 13.34 4.40 -9.42
CA LYS A 172 14.26 3.43 -8.82
C LYS A 172 14.13 2.06 -9.48
N ALA A 173 12.90 1.59 -9.72
CA ALA A 173 12.67 0.31 -10.40
C ALA A 173 13.25 0.34 -11.82
N LEU A 174 12.91 1.34 -12.63
CA LEU A 174 13.37 1.45 -14.02
C LEU A 174 14.90 1.52 -14.13
N VAL A 175 15.54 2.36 -13.31
CA VAL A 175 17.00 2.46 -13.21
C VAL A 175 17.63 1.11 -12.84
N SER A 176 17.10 0.43 -11.82
CA SER A 176 17.67 -0.83 -11.31
C SER A 176 17.68 -1.95 -12.35
N TYR A 177 16.78 -1.88 -13.34
CA TYR A 177 16.68 -2.85 -14.42
C TYR A 177 17.22 -2.34 -15.76
N ASN A 178 18.03 -1.27 -15.76
CA ASN A 178 18.63 -0.65 -16.95
C ASN A 178 17.60 -0.21 -18.00
N LEU A 179 16.47 0.36 -17.57
CA LEU A 179 15.43 0.92 -18.44
C LEU A 179 15.53 2.45 -18.42
N GLY A 180 16.67 2.99 -18.88
CA GLY A 180 17.05 4.39 -18.71
C GLY A 180 16.17 5.36 -19.49
N GLU A 181 15.78 4.99 -20.72
CA GLU A 181 14.82 5.77 -21.52
C GLU A 181 13.48 5.96 -20.78
N LEU A 182 12.90 4.86 -20.26
CA LEU A 182 11.64 4.92 -19.51
C LEU A 182 11.80 5.70 -18.20
N ALA A 183 12.96 5.63 -17.55
CA ALA A 183 13.25 6.41 -16.34
C ALA A 183 13.23 7.92 -16.65
N MET A 184 13.85 8.34 -17.75
CA MET A 184 13.81 9.74 -18.18
C MET A 184 12.41 10.20 -18.58
N GLU A 185 11.66 9.37 -19.31
CA GLU A 185 10.26 9.69 -19.61
C GLU A 185 9.43 9.85 -18.33
N SER A 186 9.67 9.00 -17.33
CA SER A 186 8.99 9.09 -16.03
C SER A 186 9.40 10.34 -15.25
N TYR A 187 10.66 10.79 -15.34
CA TYR A 187 11.13 12.05 -14.76
C TYR A 187 10.42 13.26 -15.38
N TYR A 188 10.24 13.27 -16.71
CA TYR A 188 9.50 14.35 -17.36
C TYR A 188 7.99 14.29 -17.06
N LEU A 189 7.40 13.09 -17.03
CA LEU A 189 6.01 12.89 -16.64
C LEU A 189 5.76 13.42 -15.21
N MET A 190 6.68 13.17 -14.29
CA MET A 190 6.64 13.69 -12.91
C MET A 190 6.48 15.22 -12.91
N LYS A 191 7.30 15.93 -13.70
CA LYS A 191 7.19 17.39 -13.84
C LYS A 191 5.89 17.82 -14.52
N GLU A 192 5.46 17.10 -15.56
CA GLU A 192 4.24 17.40 -16.33
C GLU A 192 2.98 17.35 -15.45
N VAL A 193 2.90 16.38 -14.54
CA VAL A 193 1.78 16.26 -13.59
C VAL A 193 1.93 17.19 -12.36
N GLY A 194 2.91 18.11 -12.38
CA GLY A 194 3.14 19.07 -11.31
C GLY A 194 3.74 18.45 -10.05
N CYS A 195 4.38 17.28 -10.14
CA CYS A 195 5.14 16.70 -9.04
C CYS A 195 6.58 17.23 -9.10
N GLU A 196 6.96 18.08 -8.16
CA GLU A 196 8.32 18.65 -8.13
C GLU A 196 9.34 17.59 -7.68
N PRO A 197 10.41 17.33 -8.45
CA PRO A 197 11.47 16.40 -8.06
C PRO A 197 12.17 16.84 -6.77
N ASP A 198 12.40 15.90 -5.86
CA ASP A 198 13.14 16.13 -4.64
C ASP A 198 14.61 15.66 -4.76
N LYS A 199 15.39 15.88 -3.70
CA LYS A 199 16.79 15.40 -3.62
C LYS A 199 16.90 13.90 -3.91
N ALA A 200 15.94 13.08 -3.46
CA ALA A 200 15.94 11.64 -3.71
C ALA A 200 15.64 11.32 -5.17
N SER A 201 14.68 12.01 -5.81
CA SER A 201 14.39 11.90 -7.24
C SER A 201 15.64 12.18 -8.06
N PHE A 202 16.32 13.30 -7.80
CA PHE A 202 17.54 13.67 -8.50
C PHE A 202 18.67 12.67 -8.27
N ARG A 203 18.84 12.18 -7.04
CA ARG A 203 19.86 11.16 -6.73
C ARG A 203 19.58 9.88 -7.50
N ILE A 204 18.34 9.40 -7.51
CA ILE A 204 17.92 8.19 -8.24
C ILE A 204 18.21 8.34 -9.73
N VAL A 205 17.82 9.45 -10.35
CA VAL A 205 17.97 9.64 -11.80
C VAL A 205 19.44 9.87 -12.18
N ILE A 206 20.14 10.79 -11.51
CA ILE A 206 21.51 11.16 -11.87
C ILE A 206 22.47 10.01 -11.59
N LYS A 207 22.59 9.56 -10.33
CA LYS A 207 23.54 8.47 -9.98
C LYS A 207 23.11 7.15 -10.62
N GLY A 208 21.82 6.91 -10.66
CA GLY A 208 21.26 5.70 -11.24
C GLY A 208 21.62 5.56 -12.71
N LEU A 209 21.30 6.56 -13.52
CA LEU A 209 21.51 6.49 -14.96
C LEU A 209 22.98 6.63 -15.36
N GLU A 210 23.82 7.32 -14.59
CA GLU A 210 25.28 7.29 -14.79
C GLU A 210 25.88 5.88 -14.67
N SER A 211 25.26 5.02 -13.86
CA SER A 211 25.68 3.62 -13.70
C SER A 211 25.06 2.66 -14.73
N THR A 212 24.05 3.10 -15.48
CA THR A 212 23.41 2.27 -16.51
C THR A 212 24.27 2.15 -17.76
N ARG A 213 24.03 1.10 -18.56
CA ARG A 213 24.72 0.88 -19.84
C ARG A 213 24.23 1.79 -20.97
N GLU A 214 23.07 2.42 -20.78
CA GLU A 214 22.44 3.27 -21.78
C GLU A 214 23.03 4.68 -21.75
N SER A 215 23.28 5.25 -22.92
CA SER A 215 23.73 6.64 -23.03
C SER A 215 22.51 7.56 -22.97
N VAL A 216 22.23 8.06 -21.77
CA VAL A 216 21.11 8.98 -21.51
C VAL A 216 21.66 10.39 -21.25
N ASP A 217 21.06 11.41 -21.85
CA ASP A 217 21.46 12.81 -21.60
C ASP A 217 20.92 13.32 -20.26
N LEU A 218 21.80 13.40 -19.27
CA LEU A 218 21.48 13.89 -17.92
C LEU A 218 21.68 15.39 -17.73
N ARG A 219 22.16 16.13 -18.75
CA ARG A 219 22.38 17.58 -18.64
C ARG A 219 21.10 18.34 -18.24
N PRO A 220 19.91 18.04 -18.77
CA PRO A 220 18.67 18.71 -18.33
C PRO A 220 18.37 18.45 -16.85
N VAL A 221 18.53 17.21 -16.39
CA VAL A 221 18.26 16.81 -15.00
C VAL A 221 19.24 17.49 -14.04
N LYS A 222 20.52 17.54 -14.39
CA LYS A 222 21.55 18.23 -13.60
C LYS A 222 21.27 19.73 -13.52
N LYS A 223 20.87 20.35 -14.63
CA LYS A 223 20.49 21.77 -14.67
C LYS A 223 19.28 22.06 -13.78
N ASP A 224 18.23 21.24 -13.87
CA ASP A 224 17.05 21.36 -12.99
C ASP A 224 17.45 21.24 -11.50
N ALA A 225 18.32 20.28 -11.17
CA ALA A 225 18.80 20.09 -9.80
C ALA A 225 19.62 21.30 -9.30
N GLN A 226 20.45 21.88 -10.16
CA GLN A 226 21.27 23.06 -9.83
C GLN A 226 20.41 24.30 -9.61
N GLU A 227 19.34 24.47 -10.39
CA GLU A 227 18.39 25.56 -10.23
C GLU A 227 17.65 25.50 -8.88
N LEU A 228 17.38 24.29 -8.36
CA LEU A 228 16.66 24.08 -7.10
C LEU A 228 17.56 24.02 -5.85
N TYR A 229 18.75 23.44 -5.97
CA TYR A 229 19.62 23.11 -4.83
C TYR A 229 21.03 23.71 -4.91
N GLY A 230 21.35 24.48 -5.96
CA GLY A 230 22.65 25.13 -6.15
C GLY A 230 23.67 24.29 -6.94
N GLU A 231 24.75 24.95 -7.39
CA GLU A 231 25.73 24.35 -8.32
C GLU A 231 26.51 23.16 -7.77
N SER A 232 26.77 23.11 -6.46
CA SER A 232 27.63 22.07 -5.85
C SER A 232 26.97 20.68 -5.79
N LEU A 233 25.64 20.60 -5.86
CA LEU A 233 24.86 19.36 -5.77
C LEU A 233 25.30 18.41 -4.64
N GLU A 234 25.72 18.95 -3.49
CA GLU A 234 26.28 18.20 -2.34
C GLU A 234 25.37 17.06 -1.86
N PHE A 235 24.04 17.21 -2.01
CA PHE A 235 23.08 16.17 -1.65
C PHE A 235 23.26 14.86 -2.42
N LEU A 236 23.96 14.89 -3.57
CA LEU A 236 24.29 13.66 -4.28
C LEU A 236 25.30 12.83 -3.48
N GLU A 237 26.20 13.44 -2.70
CA GLU A 237 27.25 12.74 -1.94
C GLU A 237 26.78 12.20 -0.59
N GLU A 238 25.64 12.68 -0.07
CA GLU A 238 25.00 12.16 1.13
C GLU A 238 24.67 10.67 0.95
N GLU A 239 25.38 9.77 1.64
CA GLU A 239 25.04 8.35 1.72
C GLU A 239 23.79 8.18 2.56
N ASP A 240 22.78 7.47 2.04
CA ASP A 240 21.58 7.13 2.80
C ASP A 240 21.99 6.16 3.94
N GLU A 241 22.10 6.67 5.17
CA GLU A 241 22.39 5.90 6.41
C GLU A 241 21.39 4.76 6.69
N ALA A 242 20.34 4.60 5.88
CA ALA A 242 19.29 3.60 6.05
C ALA A 242 19.65 2.17 5.57
N ALA A 243 20.82 1.94 4.96
CA ALA A 243 21.19 0.63 4.42
C ALA A 243 22.19 -0.20 5.26
N THR A 244 22.73 0.33 6.36
CA THR A 244 23.71 -0.38 7.22
C THR A 244 23.11 -1.02 8.47
N GLY A 245 21.79 -1.08 8.58
CA GLY A 245 21.06 -1.75 9.67
C GLY A 245 20.92 -3.28 9.51
N ILE A 246 21.96 -4.00 9.09
CA ILE A 246 22.06 -5.46 9.32
C ILE A 246 23.35 -5.70 10.10
N SER A 247 23.32 -5.33 11.38
CA SER A 247 24.29 -5.75 12.38
C SER A 247 23.89 -7.15 12.87
N THR A 248 24.67 -8.13 12.43
CA THR A 248 25.15 -9.28 13.21
C THR A 248 24.49 -9.53 14.58
N HIS A 249 23.83 -10.69 14.72
CA HIS A 249 24.12 -11.69 15.75
C HIS A 249 23.50 -13.04 15.38
#